data_AF-A0A8R1HY34-F1
#
_entry.id   AF-A0A8R1HY34-F1
#
_cell.length_a   1.000
_cell.length_b   1.000
_cell.length_c   1.000
_cell.angle_alpha   90.00
_cell.angle_beta   90.00
_cell.angle_gamma   90.00
#
_symmetry.space_group_name_H-M   'P 1'
#
loop_
_entity.id
_entity.type
_entity.pdbx_description
1 polymer ?
#
loop_
_entity_poly.entity_id
_entity_poly.type
_entity_poly.pdbx_seq_one_letter_code
_entity_poly.pdbx_strand_id
1 'polypeptide(L)'
;MFLTLSRFQFLVGIMNIVDMIAIIPFYLELGLALFGIDVASLSDIKGALLVVRVLRVLRVVRILKLGRYSSGMRTFALTLKSSARQLGMMGMVLSTGVVFFSTLLYFVEKDEKDTPFTSIPAAFWWAIVTMTTVGYGDYVPVTVPGKLIASGAIISGVLVLALPITIIVDNFMKVSGKFETVWIFKNEALAEYVFCIK
;
A
#
# COMPACT_ATOMS: atom_id res chain seq x y z
N MET A 1 -0.92 16.59 29.16
CA MET A 1 0.31 15.97 29.70
C MET A 1 1.37 15.97 28.60
N PHE A 2 2.04 17.11 28.47
CA PHE A 2 3.26 17.27 27.66
C PHE A 2 4.42 16.59 28.39
N LEU A 3 5.46 16.20 27.63
CA LEU A 3 6.77 15.65 28.02
C LEU A 3 6.95 14.18 27.63
N THR A 4 7.43 13.93 26.40
CA THR A 4 8.17 12.70 26.09
C THR A 4 9.52 13.03 25.46
N LEU A 5 10.57 12.80 26.25
CA LEU A 5 11.91 12.29 25.96
C LEU A 5 12.47 12.48 24.53
N SER A 6 13.52 13.31 24.45
CA SER A 6 14.46 13.55 23.34
C SER A 6 13.87 14.11 22.02
N ARG A 7 14.31 15.32 21.64
CA ARG A 7 13.84 16.05 20.44
C ARG A 7 14.06 15.27 19.13
N PHE A 8 15.04 14.37 19.09
CA PHE A 8 15.32 13.51 17.94
C PHE A 8 14.31 12.37 17.77
N GLN A 9 13.84 11.72 18.84
CA GLN A 9 12.81 10.67 18.73
C GLN A 9 11.46 11.24 18.27
N PHE A 10 11.17 12.48 18.63
CA PHE A 10 9.98 13.19 18.13
C PHE A 10 10.07 13.48 16.62
N LEU A 11 11.25 13.87 16.11
CA LEU A 11 11.46 14.15 14.69
C LEU A 11 11.35 12.89 13.81
N VAL A 12 11.80 11.74 14.32
CA VAL A 12 11.82 10.45 13.59
C VAL A 12 10.47 9.71 13.66
N GLY A 13 9.48 10.24 14.38
CA GLY A 13 8.13 9.68 14.35
C GLY A 13 7.56 9.68 12.93
N ILE A 14 7.05 8.53 12.46
CA ILE A 14 6.43 8.37 11.12
C ILE A 14 5.44 9.51 10.78
N MET A 15 4.63 9.93 11.76
CA MET A 15 3.65 11.00 11.59
C MET A 15 4.27 12.41 11.47
N ASN A 16 5.48 12.60 11.99
CA ASN A 16 6.22 13.87 11.92
C ASN A 16 7.04 13.95 10.62
N ILE A 17 7.62 12.83 10.17
CA ILE A 17 8.28 12.72 8.85
C ILE A 17 7.32 13.07 7.72
N VAL A 18 6.10 12.53 7.75
CA VAL A 18 5.05 12.86 6.75
C VAL A 18 4.70 14.35 6.75
N ASP A 19 4.70 15.00 7.92
CA ASP A 19 4.45 16.45 8.02
C ASP A 19 5.60 17.27 7.44
N MET A 20 6.84 16.87 7.74
CA MET A 20 8.04 17.52 7.18
C MET A 20 8.07 17.40 5.65
N ILE A 21 7.84 16.21 5.10
CA ILE A 21 7.79 16.01 3.64
C ILE A 21 6.64 16.80 3.01
N ALA A 22 5.50 16.91 3.69
CA ALA A 22 4.36 17.68 3.22
C ALA A 22 4.70 19.19 3.09
N ILE A 23 5.46 19.78 4.01
CA ILE A 23 5.78 21.21 3.96
C ILE A 23 6.95 21.53 3.01
N ILE A 24 7.88 20.59 2.79
CA ILE A 24 9.09 20.78 1.96
C ILE A 24 8.79 21.44 0.60
N PRO A 25 7.83 20.98 -0.23
CA PRO A 25 7.58 21.58 -1.55
C PRO A 25 7.23 23.06 -1.49
N PHE A 26 6.54 23.51 -0.44
CA PHE A 26 6.13 24.91 -0.29
C PHE A 26 7.33 25.81 0.04
N TYR A 27 8.18 25.38 0.98
CA TYR A 27 9.37 26.13 1.37
C TYR A 27 10.44 26.14 0.26
N LEU A 28 10.55 25.05 -0.50
CA LEU A 28 11.51 24.94 -1.61
C LEU A 28 11.12 25.87 -2.77
N GLU A 29 9.83 25.94 -3.12
CA GLU A 29 9.32 26.89 -4.13
C GLU A 29 9.45 28.34 -3.67
N LEU A 30 9.14 28.63 -2.40
CA LEU A 30 9.30 29.96 -1.82
C LEU A 30 10.78 30.39 -1.79
N GLY A 31 11.70 29.49 -1.44
CA GLY A 31 13.13 29.75 -1.46
C GLY A 31 13.65 30.06 -2.86
N LEU A 32 13.29 29.25 -3.85
CA LEU A 32 13.67 29.50 -5.26
C LEU A 32 13.14 30.84 -5.78
N ALA A 33 11.91 31.19 -5.42
CA ALA A 33 11.32 32.49 -5.76
C ALA A 33 12.06 33.67 -5.10
N LEU A 34 12.49 33.53 -3.83
CA LEU A 34 13.24 34.57 -3.11
C LEU A 34 14.66 34.78 -3.67
N PHE A 35 15.29 33.73 -4.21
CA PHE A 35 16.58 33.83 -4.90
C PHE A 35 16.47 34.37 -6.34
N GLY A 36 15.26 34.77 -6.79
CA GLY A 36 15.03 35.31 -8.12
C GLY A 36 15.19 34.26 -9.24
N ILE A 37 15.20 32.98 -8.87
CA ILE A 37 15.31 31.88 -9.82
C ILE A 37 13.88 31.45 -10.14
N ASP A 38 13.32 32.01 -11.21
CA ASP A 38 12.04 31.53 -11.73
C ASP A 38 12.17 30.05 -12.10
N VAL A 39 11.26 29.23 -11.57
CA VAL A 39 11.14 27.81 -11.94
C VAL A 39 10.94 27.61 -13.45
N ALA A 40 10.50 28.66 -14.16
CA ALA A 40 10.44 28.72 -15.61
C ALA A 40 11.84 28.85 -16.26
N SER A 41 12.77 29.60 -15.67
CA SER A 41 14.13 29.79 -16.18
C SER A 41 15.06 28.59 -15.89
N LEU A 42 14.73 27.79 -14.87
CA LEU A 42 15.40 26.51 -14.60
C LEU A 42 14.98 25.39 -15.58
N SER A 43 13.91 25.59 -16.36
CA SER A 43 13.38 24.54 -17.25
C SER A 43 14.29 24.19 -18.45
N ASP A 44 15.31 25.01 -18.73
CA ASP A 44 16.28 24.78 -19.81
C ASP A 44 17.27 23.65 -19.51
N ILE A 45 17.48 23.30 -18.24
CA ILE A 45 18.30 22.14 -17.87
C ILE A 45 17.35 20.96 -17.61
N LYS A 46 17.39 19.93 -18.47
CA LYS A 46 16.57 18.69 -18.37
C LYS A 46 16.44 18.13 -16.93
N GLY A 47 17.45 18.33 -16.08
CA GLY A 47 17.44 17.93 -14.66
C GLY A 47 16.49 18.75 -13.77
N ALA A 48 16.34 20.05 -13.99
CA ALA A 48 15.46 20.90 -13.19
C ALA A 48 13.97 20.66 -13.49
N LEU A 49 13.62 20.31 -14.74
CA LEU A 49 12.28 19.85 -15.07
C LEU A 49 11.88 18.57 -14.30
N LEU A 50 12.81 17.62 -14.14
CA LEU A 50 12.57 16.41 -13.35
C LEU A 50 12.38 16.75 -11.86
N VAL A 51 13.21 17.63 -11.30
CA VAL A 51 13.10 18.05 -9.90
C VAL A 51 11.77 18.75 -9.64
N VAL A 52 11.36 19.70 -10.48
CA VAL A 52 10.06 20.39 -10.34
C VAL A 52 8.88 19.40 -10.48
N ARG A 53 8.97 18.43 -11.40
CA ARG A 53 7.93 17.40 -11.59
C ARG A 53 7.82 16.48 -10.37
N VAL A 54 8.94 16.06 -9.81
CA VAL A 54 8.98 15.27 -8.57
C VAL A 54 8.44 16.07 -7.39
N LEU A 55 8.83 17.34 -7.23
CA LEU A 55 8.31 18.23 -6.18
C LEU A 55 6.79 18.42 -6.28
N ARG A 56 6.22 18.48 -7.50
CA ARG A 56 4.77 18.51 -7.70
C ARG A 56 4.09 17.21 -7.26
N VAL A 57 4.65 16.04 -7.59
CA VAL A 57 4.13 14.74 -7.15
C VAL A 57 4.22 14.60 -5.62
N LEU A 58 5.27 15.11 -4.99
CA LEU A 58 5.42 15.13 -3.53
C LEU A 58 4.30 15.90 -2.81
N ARG A 59 3.59 16.82 -3.49
CA ARG A 59 2.41 17.46 -2.90
C ARG A 59 1.26 16.47 -2.64
N VAL A 60 1.18 15.36 -3.37
CA VAL A 60 0.18 14.29 -3.11
C VAL A 60 0.41 13.69 -1.72
N VAL A 61 1.64 13.64 -1.22
CA VAL A 61 1.97 13.17 0.14
C VAL A 61 1.25 13.99 1.21
N ARG A 62 0.90 15.26 0.93
CA ARG A 62 0.10 16.10 1.84
C ARG A 62 -1.27 15.49 2.13
N ILE A 63 -1.85 14.67 1.24
CA ILE A 63 -3.14 13.99 1.46
C ILE A 63 -3.06 13.03 2.65
N LEU A 64 -1.88 12.46 2.93
CA LEU A 64 -1.64 11.57 4.07
C LEU A 64 -1.77 12.31 5.41
N LYS A 65 -1.69 13.66 5.41
CA LYS A 65 -1.94 14.50 6.59
C LYS A 65 -3.41 14.41 7.04
N LEU A 66 -4.35 14.14 6.14
CA LEU A 66 -5.77 13.88 6.46
C LEU A 66 -5.94 12.62 7.31
N GLY A 67 -5.04 11.64 7.14
CA GLY A 67 -5.01 10.42 7.95
C GLY A 67 -4.77 10.67 9.44
N ARG A 68 -4.26 11.85 9.83
CA ARG A 68 -4.10 12.25 11.24
C ARG A 68 -5.38 12.78 11.87
N TYR A 69 -6.29 13.31 11.06
CA TYR A 69 -7.57 13.87 11.51
C TYR A 69 -8.71 12.84 11.46
N SER A 70 -8.56 11.79 10.65
CA SER A 70 -9.51 10.67 10.62
C SER A 70 -9.11 9.59 11.63
N SER A 71 -9.94 9.40 12.66
CA SER A 71 -9.81 8.27 13.59
C SER A 71 -9.82 6.93 12.83
N GLY A 72 -10.56 6.84 11.72
CA GLY A 72 -10.66 5.66 10.87
C GLY A 72 -9.33 5.24 10.23
N MET A 73 -8.52 6.20 9.75
CA MET A 73 -7.21 5.88 9.15
C MET A 73 -6.21 5.36 10.19
N ARG A 74 -6.29 5.86 11.43
CA ARG A 74 -5.46 5.38 12.54
C ARG A 74 -5.85 3.97 12.96
N THR A 75 -7.14 3.67 13.04
CA THR A 75 -7.65 2.32 13.29
C THR A 75 -7.22 1.36 12.17
N PHE A 76 -7.37 1.76 10.91
CA PHE A 76 -6.91 0.99 9.76
C PHE A 76 -5.40 0.69 9.80
N ALA A 77 -4.57 1.70 10.08
CA ALA A 77 -3.12 1.52 10.18
C ALA A 77 -2.73 0.61 11.36
N LEU A 78 -3.42 0.68 12.49
CA LEU A 78 -3.21 -0.22 13.62
C LEU A 78 -3.62 -1.65 13.29
N THR A 79 -4.74 -1.83 12.58
CA THR A 79 -5.21 -3.15 12.09
C THR A 79 -4.26 -3.74 11.06
N LEU A 80 -3.70 -2.92 10.15
CA LEU A 80 -2.65 -3.36 9.23
C LEU A 80 -1.38 -3.77 9.98
N LYS A 81 -0.97 -3.00 10.99
CA LYS A 81 0.22 -3.33 11.80
C LYS A 81 0.02 -4.62 12.60
N SER A 82 -1.15 -4.84 13.19
CA SER A 82 -1.46 -6.09 13.90
C SER A 82 -1.55 -7.29 12.95
N SER A 83 -2.00 -7.06 11.71
CA SER A 83 -2.12 -8.08 10.66
C SER A 83 -0.88 -8.18 9.75
N ALA A 84 0.18 -7.40 10.00
CA ALA A 84 1.31 -7.28 9.09
C ALA A 84 2.03 -8.61 8.86
N ARG A 85 2.12 -9.45 9.89
CA ARG A 85 2.68 -10.79 9.77
C ARG A 85 1.87 -11.65 8.82
N GLN A 86 0.54 -11.56 8.88
CA GLN A 86 -0.38 -12.33 8.04
C GLN A 86 -0.38 -11.83 6.59
N LEU A 87 -0.36 -10.51 6.39
CA LEU A 87 -0.16 -9.89 5.08
C LEU A 87 1.20 -10.28 4.47
N GLY A 88 2.26 -10.34 5.28
CA GLY A 88 3.57 -10.80 4.83
C GLY A 88 3.57 -12.27 4.38
N MET A 89 2.92 -13.15 5.13
CA MET A 89 2.76 -14.56 4.73
C MET A 89 1.98 -14.70 3.41
N MET A 90 0.91 -13.93 3.21
CA MET A 90 0.18 -13.86 1.94
C MET A 90 1.10 -13.41 0.79
N GLY A 91 1.88 -12.35 0.99
CA GLY A 91 2.82 -11.87 -0.02
C GLY A 91 3.86 -12.92 -0.43
N MET A 92 4.33 -13.73 0.52
CA MET A 92 5.25 -14.84 0.24
C MET A 92 4.60 -15.95 -0.59
N VAL A 93 3.34 -16.30 -0.30
CA VAL A 93 2.59 -17.31 -1.07
C VAL A 93 2.29 -16.80 -2.49
N LEU A 94 1.83 -15.55 -2.63
CA LEU A 94 1.57 -14.94 -3.93
C LEU A 94 2.84 -14.81 -4.77
N SER A 95 3.95 -14.36 -4.19
CA SER A 95 5.22 -14.26 -4.92
C SER A 95 5.73 -15.62 -5.40
N THR A 96 5.59 -16.66 -4.58
CA THR A 96 5.91 -18.04 -4.99
C THR A 96 5.03 -18.49 -6.16
N GLY A 97 3.72 -18.22 -6.10
CA GLY A 97 2.79 -18.52 -7.20
C GLY A 97 3.14 -17.77 -8.48
N VAL A 98 3.45 -16.48 -8.39
CA VAL A 98 3.90 -15.66 -9.52
C VAL A 98 5.14 -16.26 -10.16
N VAL A 99 6.18 -16.55 -9.38
CA VAL A 99 7.42 -17.15 -9.92
C VAL A 99 7.15 -18.50 -10.58
N PHE A 100 6.32 -19.35 -9.95
CA PHE A 100 5.98 -20.67 -10.46
C PHE A 100 5.22 -20.62 -11.79
N PHE A 101 4.09 -19.90 -11.84
CA PHE A 101 3.26 -19.81 -13.04
C PHE A 101 3.92 -19.04 -14.17
N SER A 102 4.68 -17.98 -13.88
CA SER A 102 5.43 -17.26 -14.90
C SER A 102 6.53 -18.10 -15.53
N THR A 103 7.21 -18.93 -14.74
CA THR A 103 8.24 -19.85 -15.26
C THR A 103 7.61 -20.89 -16.18
N LEU A 104 6.53 -21.54 -15.72
CA LEU A 104 5.78 -22.51 -16.53
C LEU A 104 5.28 -21.91 -17.85
N LEU A 105 4.65 -20.73 -17.77
CA LEU A 105 4.09 -20.09 -18.95
C LEU A 105 5.19 -19.67 -19.93
N TYR A 106 6.28 -19.10 -19.43
CA TYR A 106 7.43 -18.74 -20.27
C TYR A 106 7.96 -19.95 -21.05
N PHE A 107 8.16 -21.10 -20.40
CA PHE A 107 8.69 -22.29 -21.08
C PHE A 107 7.77 -22.85 -22.16
N VAL A 108 6.46 -22.64 -22.02
CA VAL A 108 5.46 -23.12 -22.97
C VAL A 108 5.25 -22.15 -24.13
N GLU A 109 5.36 -20.85 -23.89
CA GLU A 109 5.11 -19.81 -24.89
C GLU A 109 6.38 -19.26 -25.55
N LYS A 110 7.59 -19.58 -25.07
CA LYS A 110 8.86 -19.01 -25.57
C LYS A 110 9.15 -19.30 -27.04
N ASP A 111 8.62 -20.38 -27.58
CA ASP A 111 8.89 -20.84 -28.95
C ASP A 111 7.85 -20.29 -29.95
N GLU A 112 6.83 -19.57 -29.48
CA GLU A 112 5.82 -18.93 -30.32
C GLU A 112 6.31 -17.60 -30.92
N LYS A 113 5.91 -17.35 -32.17
CA LYS A 113 6.25 -16.09 -32.86
C LYS A 113 5.45 -14.93 -32.27
N ASP A 114 6.11 -13.80 -32.08
CA ASP A 114 5.52 -12.55 -31.55
C ASP A 114 4.90 -12.68 -30.15
N THR A 115 5.40 -13.62 -29.34
CA THR A 115 4.97 -13.79 -27.96
C THR A 115 5.38 -12.59 -27.08
N PRO A 116 4.49 -12.07 -26.22
CA PRO A 116 4.85 -11.03 -25.26
C PRO A 116 5.73 -11.60 -24.12
N PHE A 117 5.83 -12.93 -24.00
CA PHE A 117 6.60 -13.63 -22.98
C PHE A 117 8.09 -13.74 -23.32
N THR A 118 8.77 -12.59 -23.42
CA THR A 118 10.19 -12.51 -23.81
C THR A 118 11.17 -13.03 -22.75
N SER A 119 10.81 -12.94 -21.47
CA SER A 119 11.63 -13.37 -20.34
C SER A 119 10.76 -13.74 -19.14
N ILE A 120 11.32 -14.49 -18.18
CA ILE A 120 10.61 -14.86 -16.95
C ILE A 120 10.13 -13.61 -16.17
N PRO A 121 10.94 -12.54 -15.99
CA PRO A 121 10.46 -11.30 -15.36
C PRO A 121 9.37 -10.58 -16.16
N ALA A 122 9.38 -10.66 -17.49
CA ALA A 122 8.27 -10.13 -18.30
C ALA A 122 6.98 -10.92 -18.05
N ALA A 123 7.09 -12.25 -17.89
CA ALA A 123 5.95 -13.11 -17.52
C ALA A 123 5.45 -12.88 -16.07
N PHE A 124 6.22 -12.23 -15.18
CA PHE A 124 5.74 -11.84 -13.85
C PHE A 124 4.58 -10.86 -13.94
N TRP A 125 4.63 -9.92 -14.89
CA TRP A 125 3.54 -8.96 -15.10
C TRP A 125 2.21 -9.68 -15.33
N TRP A 126 2.20 -10.64 -16.25
CA TRP A 126 1.03 -11.48 -16.51
C TRP A 126 0.58 -12.24 -15.27
N ALA A 127 1.48 -12.98 -14.60
CA ALA A 127 1.08 -13.80 -13.46
C ALA A 127 0.56 -12.95 -12.29
N ILE A 128 1.13 -11.76 -12.04
CA ILE A 128 0.62 -10.83 -11.03
C ILE A 128 -0.79 -10.39 -11.40
N VAL A 129 -1.01 -9.92 -12.63
CA VAL A 129 -2.30 -9.40 -13.11
C VAL A 129 -3.37 -10.49 -13.15
N THR A 130 -3.00 -11.72 -13.50
CA THR A 130 -3.91 -12.87 -13.58
C THR A 130 -4.23 -13.42 -12.19
N MET A 131 -3.24 -13.65 -11.33
CA MET A 131 -3.48 -14.15 -9.97
C MET A 131 -4.21 -13.12 -9.09
N THR A 132 -4.03 -11.82 -9.38
CA THR A 132 -4.80 -10.74 -8.72
C THR A 132 -6.17 -10.49 -9.35
N THR A 133 -6.57 -11.28 -10.35
CA THR A 133 -7.86 -11.20 -11.06
C THR A 133 -8.12 -9.85 -11.76
N VAL A 134 -7.09 -9.03 -11.99
CA VAL A 134 -7.21 -7.75 -12.72
C VAL A 134 -7.43 -8.00 -14.21
N GLY A 135 -6.62 -8.88 -14.81
CA GLY A 135 -6.82 -9.34 -16.19
C GLY A 135 -6.84 -8.25 -17.26
N TYR A 136 -5.80 -7.40 -17.35
CA TYR A 136 -5.73 -6.33 -18.36
C TYR A 136 -5.87 -6.82 -19.82
N GLY A 137 -5.44 -8.06 -20.11
CA GLY A 137 -5.54 -8.67 -21.45
C GLY A 137 -4.45 -8.24 -22.43
N ASP A 138 -3.41 -7.56 -21.95
CA ASP A 138 -2.24 -7.15 -22.73
C ASP A 138 -1.24 -8.30 -22.96
N TYR A 139 -1.14 -9.22 -22.00
CA TYR A 139 -0.36 -10.46 -22.12
C TYR A 139 -1.33 -11.64 -22.02
N VAL A 140 -1.43 -12.46 -23.06
CA VAL A 140 -2.33 -13.62 -23.08
C VAL A 140 -1.63 -14.78 -23.79
N PRO A 141 -1.58 -15.99 -23.20
CA PRO A 141 -1.01 -17.14 -23.87
C PRO A 141 -1.87 -17.57 -25.06
N VAL A 142 -1.21 -17.85 -26.18
CA VAL A 142 -1.88 -18.27 -27.41
C VAL A 142 -1.96 -19.78 -27.51
N THR A 143 -0.98 -20.50 -26.95
CA THR A 143 -0.90 -21.96 -27.04
C THR A 143 -1.96 -22.64 -26.18
N VAL A 144 -2.38 -23.83 -26.61
CA VAL A 144 -3.27 -24.70 -25.84
C VAL A 144 -2.72 -25.03 -24.45
N PRO A 145 -1.46 -25.50 -24.29
CA PRO A 145 -0.88 -25.74 -22.97
C PRO A 145 -0.75 -24.45 -22.13
N GLY A 146 -0.44 -23.30 -22.75
CA GLY A 146 -0.37 -22.02 -22.06
C GLY A 146 -1.72 -21.61 -21.46
N LYS A 147 -2.83 -21.87 -22.17
CA LYS A 147 -4.20 -21.63 -21.67
C LYS A 147 -4.58 -22.55 -20.51
N LEU A 148 -4.09 -23.80 -20.48
CA LEU A 148 -4.29 -24.70 -19.34
C LEU A 148 -3.51 -24.23 -18.11
N ILE A 149 -2.29 -23.72 -18.30
CA ILE A 149 -1.51 -23.11 -17.21
C ILE A 149 -2.22 -21.84 -16.71
N ALA A 150 -2.75 -21.03 -17.63
CA ALA A 150 -3.51 -19.83 -17.30
C ALA A 150 -4.76 -20.12 -16.47
N SER A 151 -5.54 -21.15 -16.82
CA SER A 151 -6.73 -21.54 -16.04
C SER A 151 -6.36 -22.00 -14.63
N GLY A 152 -5.28 -22.78 -14.50
CA GLY A 152 -4.72 -23.16 -13.19
C GLY A 152 -4.27 -21.94 -12.37
N ALA A 153 -3.60 -20.98 -13.01
CA ALA A 153 -3.16 -19.74 -12.37
C ALA A 153 -4.35 -18.92 -11.83
N ILE A 154 -5.43 -18.80 -12.61
CA ILE A 154 -6.66 -18.09 -12.21
C ILE A 154 -7.28 -18.76 -10.97
N ILE A 155 -7.49 -20.08 -11.01
CA ILE A 155 -8.09 -20.82 -9.90
C ILE A 155 -7.22 -20.68 -8.63
N SER A 156 -5.91 -20.86 -8.78
CA SER A 156 -4.98 -20.73 -7.65
C SER A 156 -4.95 -19.31 -7.08
N GLY A 157 -5.01 -18.27 -7.93
CA GLY A 157 -5.03 -16.86 -7.51
C GLY A 157 -6.24 -16.53 -6.65
N VAL A 158 -7.43 -16.96 -7.09
CA VAL A 158 -8.68 -16.76 -6.32
C VAL A 158 -8.61 -17.45 -4.96
N LEU A 159 -8.11 -18.69 -4.91
CA LEU A 159 -7.95 -19.44 -3.64
C LEU A 159 -6.95 -18.75 -2.70
N VAL A 160 -5.81 -18.29 -3.22
CA VAL A 160 -4.78 -17.61 -2.42
C VAL A 160 -5.27 -16.26 -1.91
N LEU A 161 -6.08 -15.52 -2.67
CA LEU A 161 -6.65 -14.24 -2.26
C LEU A 161 -7.80 -14.36 -1.25
N ALA A 162 -8.53 -15.48 -1.24
CA ALA A 162 -9.63 -15.68 -0.30
C ALA A 162 -9.15 -15.73 1.17
N LEU A 163 -8.04 -16.43 1.44
CA LEU A 163 -7.47 -16.61 2.78
C LEU A 163 -7.07 -15.31 3.52
N PRO A 164 -6.35 -14.36 2.91
CA PRO A 164 -6.00 -13.12 3.60
C PRO A 164 -7.18 -12.19 3.80
N ILE A 165 -8.14 -12.17 2.86
CA ILE A 165 -9.35 -11.34 2.99
C ILE A 165 -10.13 -11.77 4.25
N THR A 166 -10.34 -13.09 4.43
CA THR A 166 -11.02 -13.59 5.63
C THR A 166 -10.26 -13.27 6.91
N ILE A 167 -8.93 -13.45 6.93
CA ILE A 167 -8.09 -13.13 8.11
C ILE A 167 -8.15 -11.63 8.46
N ILE A 168 -8.10 -10.75 7.45
CA ILE A 168 -8.19 -9.29 7.67
C ILE A 168 -9.56 -8.92 8.23
N VAL A 169 -10.63 -9.49 7.68
CA VAL A 169 -12.00 -9.27 8.16
C VAL A 169 -12.13 -9.75 9.60
N ASP A 170 -11.64 -10.94 9.94
CA ASP A 170 -11.67 -11.47 11.30
C ASP A 170 -10.89 -10.58 12.30
N ASN A 171 -9.71 -10.09 11.89
CA ASN A 171 -8.95 -9.16 12.73
C ASN A 171 -9.65 -7.81 12.88
N PHE A 172 -10.27 -7.30 11.82
CA PHE A 172 -11.04 -6.06 11.88
C PHE A 172 -12.23 -6.20 12.82
N MET A 173 -12.95 -7.33 12.76
CA MET A 173 -14.05 -7.63 13.68
C MET A 173 -13.57 -7.75 15.12
N LYS A 174 -12.42 -8.37 15.37
CA LYS A 174 -11.81 -8.43 16.71
C LYS A 174 -11.44 -7.05 17.25
N VAL A 175 -10.87 -6.18 16.41
CA VAL A 175 -10.50 -4.82 16.82
C VAL A 175 -11.75 -3.96 17.07
N SER A 176 -12.74 -4.02 16.19
CA SER A 176 -13.99 -3.25 16.31
C SER A 176 -14.87 -3.74 17.47
N GLY A 177 -15.01 -5.06 17.64
CA GLY A 177 -15.75 -5.65 18.77
C GLY A 177 -15.09 -5.34 20.11
N LYS A 178 -13.74 -5.36 20.18
CA LYS A 178 -13.02 -4.94 21.39
C LYS A 178 -13.27 -3.46 21.74
N PHE A 179 -13.43 -2.60 20.73
CA PHE A 179 -13.81 -1.20 20.94
C PHE A 179 -15.23 -1.09 21.54
N GLU A 180 -16.17 -1.89 21.05
CA GLU A 180 -17.56 -1.89 21.51
C GLU A 180 -17.70 -2.44 22.94
N THR A 181 -17.02 -3.54 23.27
CA THR A 181 -17.02 -4.09 24.64
C THR A 181 -16.39 -3.14 25.65
N VAL A 182 -15.27 -2.48 25.30
CA VAL A 182 -14.62 -1.49 26.17
C VAL A 182 -15.52 -0.26 26.37
N TRP A 183 -16.25 0.17 25.34
CA TRP A 183 -17.22 1.25 25.47
C TRP A 183 -18.38 0.88 26.38
N ILE A 184 -18.96 -0.32 26.24
CA ILE A 184 -20.05 -0.80 27.10
C ILE A 184 -19.59 -0.87 28.56
N PHE A 185 -18.46 -1.53 28.84
CA PHE A 185 -17.93 -1.61 30.21
C PHE A 185 -17.60 -0.24 30.80
N LYS A 186 -17.09 0.69 29.98
CA LYS A 186 -16.82 2.05 30.44
C LYS A 186 -18.11 2.82 30.72
N ASN A 187 -19.17 2.59 29.94
CA ASN A 187 -20.47 3.22 30.15
C ASN A 187 -21.20 2.63 31.36
N GLU A 188 -21.13 1.32 31.58
CA GLU A 188 -21.65 0.66 32.79
C GLU A 188 -20.89 1.11 34.04
N ALA A 189 -19.56 1.15 34.00
CA ALA A 189 -18.75 1.63 35.12
C ALA A 189 -19.00 3.13 35.42
N LEU A 190 -19.24 3.95 34.39
CA LEU A 190 -19.65 5.35 34.58
C LEU A 190 -21.07 5.46 35.14
N ALA A 191 -21.99 4.58 34.73
CA ALA A 191 -23.34 4.54 35.26
C ALA A 191 -23.35 4.15 36.74
N GLU A 192 -22.56 3.15 37.16
CA GLU A 192 -22.36 2.81 38.57
C GLU A 192 -21.72 3.95 39.36
N TYR A 193 -20.71 4.64 38.81
CA TYR A 193 -20.08 5.78 39.47
C TYR A 193 -21.03 6.95 39.68
N VAL A 194 -21.90 7.26 38.70
CA VAL A 194 -22.91 8.32 38.82
C VAL A 194 -24.01 7.94 39.82
N PHE A 195 -24.36 6.66 39.93
CA PHE A 195 -25.34 6.18 40.90
C PHE A 195 -24.80 6.17 42.33
N CYS A 196 -23.50 5.94 42.52
CA CYS A 196 -22.86 5.94 43.85
C CYS A 196 -22.64 7.35 44.45
N ILE A 197 -22.72 8.41 43.63
CA ILE A 197 -22.52 9.80 44.06
C ILE A 197 -23.86 10.52 44.40
N LYS A 198 -25.01 9.91 44.12
CA LYS A 198 -26.35 10.42 44.49
C LYS A 198 -26.94 9.67 45.68
#